data_AF-A0A2A2RNW4-F1
#
_entry.id   AF-A0A2A2RNW4-F1
#
_cell.length_a   1.000
_cell.length_b   1.000
_cell.length_c   1.000
_cell.angle_alpha   90.00
_cell.angle_beta   90.00
_cell.angle_gamma   90.00
#
_symmetry.space_group_name_H-M   'P 1'
#
loop_
_entity.id
_entity.type
_entity.pdbx_description
1 polymer ?
#
loop_
_entity_poly.entity_id
_entity_poly.type
_entity_poly.pdbx_seq_one_letter_code
_entity_poly.pdbx_strand_id
1 'polypeptide(L)'
;MVLRRKEGFFLGAIVWNYGLTAFGVLPVLLFCLSQGWVSGLTAMKIAAATALIVPPFIHALAWRLWLGTYYAWLSEQLPSAVGRSDD
;
A
#
# COMPACT_ATOMS: atom_id res chain seq x y z
N MET A 1 9.44 23.83 10.34
CA MET A 1 8.51 23.91 9.19
C MET A 1 7.54 22.74 9.25
N VAL A 2 6.24 23.01 9.33
CA VAL A 2 5.21 21.95 9.26
C VAL A 2 5.14 21.50 7.80
N LEU A 3 5.50 20.24 7.52
CA LEU A 3 5.31 19.61 6.22
C LEU A 3 3.81 19.60 5.88
N ARG A 4 3.32 20.66 5.23
CA ARG A 4 1.97 20.69 4.68
C ARG A 4 1.96 19.76 3.46
N ARG A 5 1.80 18.46 3.69
CA ARG A 5 1.61 17.45 2.64
C ARG A 5 0.44 17.92 1.77
N LYS A 6 0.70 18.12 0.48
CA LYS A 6 -0.36 18.40 -0.51
C LYS A 6 -1.42 17.30 -0.42
N GLU A 7 -2.68 17.65 -0.64
CA GLU A 7 -3.83 16.74 -0.44
C GLU A 7 -3.66 15.40 -1.20
N GLY A 8 -3.03 15.40 -2.37
CA GLY A 8 -2.74 14.19 -3.16
C GLY A 8 -1.58 13.31 -2.67
N PHE A 9 -0.78 13.76 -1.70
CA PHE A 9 0.39 13.01 -1.24
C PHE A 9 0.02 11.66 -0.60
N PHE A 10 -1.17 11.54 -0.01
CA PHE A 10 -1.61 10.29 0.63
C PHE A 10 -2.18 9.28 -0.36
N LEU A 11 -2.52 9.72 -1.58
CA LEU A 11 -3.17 8.88 -2.58
C LEU A 11 -2.28 7.70 -2.99
N GLY A 12 -0.98 7.92 -3.13
CA GLY A 12 -0.04 6.86 -3.48
C GLY A 12 0.09 5.78 -2.41
N ALA A 13 -0.02 6.13 -1.12
CA ALA A 13 -0.06 5.14 -0.06
C ALA A 13 -1.35 4.29 -0.09
N ILE A 14 -2.49 4.89 -0.46
CA ILE A 14 -3.75 4.16 -0.67
C ILE A 14 -3.62 3.20 -1.86
N VAL A 15 -3.03 3.66 -2.97
CA VAL A 15 -2.78 2.84 -4.16
C VAL A 15 -1.88 1.65 -3.82
N TRP A 16 -0.78 1.86 -3.10
CA TRP A 16 0.07 0.77 -2.64
C TRP A 16 -0.66 -0.20 -1.71
N ASN A 17 -1.49 0.30 -0.80
CA ASN A 17 -2.19 -0.52 0.17
C ASN A 17 -3.22 -1.45 -0.50
N TYR A 18 -4.14 -0.88 -1.28
CA TYR A 18 -5.16 -1.67 -1.96
C TYR A 18 -4.60 -2.44 -3.17
N GLY A 19 -3.58 -1.91 -3.84
CA GLY A 19 -2.88 -2.60 -4.91
C GLY A 19 -2.22 -3.90 -4.41
N LEU A 20 -1.47 -3.84 -3.31
CA LEU A 20 -0.89 -5.04 -2.71
C LEU A 20 -1.96 -6.00 -2.19
N THR A 21 -3.06 -5.49 -1.64
CA THR A 21 -4.16 -6.35 -1.19
C THR A 21 -4.80 -7.08 -2.37
N ALA A 22 -5.13 -6.36 -3.45
CA ALA A 22 -5.75 -6.94 -4.63
C ALA A 22 -4.81 -7.91 -5.35
N PHE A 23 -3.60 -7.47 -5.69
CA PHE A 23 -2.64 -8.26 -6.48
C PHE A 23 -1.82 -9.27 -5.65
N GLY A 24 -1.82 -9.16 -4.32
CA GLY A 24 -1.25 -10.17 -3.44
C GLY A 24 -2.26 -11.26 -3.09
N VAL A 25 -3.48 -10.88 -2.68
CA VAL A 25 -4.45 -11.83 -2.12
C VAL A 25 -5.34 -12.45 -3.18
N LEU A 26 -5.85 -11.68 -4.15
CA LEU A 26 -6.79 -12.22 -5.14
C LEU A 26 -6.15 -13.29 -6.04
N PRO A 27 -4.92 -13.16 -6.54
CA PRO A 27 -4.31 -14.24 -7.33
C PRO A 27 -4.17 -15.55 -6.56
N VAL A 28 -3.80 -15.49 -5.28
CA VAL A 28 -3.72 -16.67 -4.40
C VAL A 28 -5.10 -17.29 -4.22
N LEU A 29 -6.13 -16.47 -4.00
CA LEU A 29 -7.49 -16.96 -3.80
C LEU A 29 -8.09 -17.57 -5.08
N LEU A 30 -7.84 -16.93 -6.24
CA LEU A 30 -8.24 -17.44 -7.56
C LEU A 30 -7.51 -18.75 -7.87
N PHE A 31 -6.24 -18.86 -7.50
CA PHE A 31 -5.50 -20.12 -7.61
C PHE A 31 -6.13 -21.22 -6.75
N CYS A 32 -6.42 -20.96 -5.47
CA CYS A 32 -7.09 -21.92 -4.59
C CYS A 32 -8.47 -22.35 -5.14
N LEU A 33 -9.23 -21.41 -5.72
CA LEU A 33 -10.51 -21.70 -6.38
C LEU A 33 -10.30 -22.60 -7.61
N SER A 34 -9.29 -22.34 -8.43
CA SER A 34 -8.97 -23.16 -9.61
C SER A 34 -8.59 -24.60 -9.28
N GLN A 35 -7.97 -24.82 -8.11
CA GLN A 35 -7.60 -26.15 -7.61
C GLN A 35 -8.76 -26.86 -6.89
N GLY A 36 -9.92 -26.22 -6.76
CA GLY A 36 -11.08 -26.77 -6.05
C GLY A 36 -10.91 -26.82 -4.53
N TRP A 37 -9.91 -26.13 -3.96
CA TRP A 37 -9.68 -26.11 -2.51
C TRP A 37 -10.74 -25.31 -1.75
N VAL A 38 -11.44 -24.41 -2.45
CA VAL A 38 -12.46 -23.54 -1.86
C VAL A 38 -13.66 -23.46 -2.79
N SER A 39 -14.87 -23.42 -2.22
CA SER A 39 -16.09 -23.16 -2.99
C SER A 39 -16.16 -21.70 -3.44
N GLY A 40 -16.88 -21.39 -4.52
CA GLY A 40 -17.04 -20.02 -5.01
C GLY A 40 -17.65 -19.06 -3.99
N LEU A 41 -18.65 -19.52 -3.21
CA LEU A 41 -19.25 -18.72 -2.14
C LEU A 41 -18.25 -18.44 -1.00
N THR A 42 -17.45 -19.44 -0.63
CA THR A 42 -16.40 -19.28 0.38
C THR A 42 -15.32 -18.32 -0.11
N ALA A 43 -14.88 -18.43 -1.37
CA ALA A 43 -13.92 -17.53 -1.97
C ALA A 43 -14.43 -16.08 -1.96
N MET A 44 -15.70 -15.84 -2.32
CA MET A 44 -16.28 -14.50 -2.28
C MET A 44 -16.28 -13.91 -0.85
N LYS A 45 -16.63 -14.70 0.16
CA LYS A 45 -16.57 -14.28 1.57
C LYS A 45 -15.15 -13.94 2.01
N ILE A 46 -14.17 -14.76 1.64
CA ILE A 46 -12.76 -14.52 1.94
C ILE A 46 -12.27 -13.24 1.27
N ALA A 47 -12.60 -13.02 -0.02
CA ALA A 47 -12.23 -11.81 -0.75
C ALA A 47 -12.79 -10.54 -0.08
N ALA A 48 -14.07 -10.55 0.30
CA ALA A 48 -14.69 -9.43 1.00
C ALA A 48 -14.03 -9.18 2.37
N ALA A 49 -13.76 -10.25 3.13
CA ALA A 49 -13.09 -10.14 4.42
C ALA A 49 -11.65 -9.58 4.28
N THR A 50 -10.88 -10.08 3.32
CA THR A 50 -9.50 -9.63 3.11
C THR A 50 -9.42 -8.19 2.63
N ALA A 51 -10.37 -7.72 1.80
CA ALA A 51 -10.45 -6.32 1.38
C ALA A 51 -10.61 -5.33 2.56
N LEU A 52 -11.19 -5.75 3.68
CA LEU A 52 -11.37 -4.92 4.88
C LEU A 52 -10.27 -5.14 5.91
N ILE A 53 -9.85 -6.39 6.09
CA ILE A 53 -8.94 -6.78 7.17
C ILE A 53 -7.49 -6.50 6.80
N VAL A 54 -7.05 -6.82 5.57
CA VAL A 54 -5.63 -6.74 5.18
C VAL A 54 -5.09 -5.30 5.13
N PRO A 55 -5.81 -4.30 4.59
CA PRO A 55 -5.24 -2.97 4.40
C PRO A 55 -4.73 -2.29 5.68
N PRO A 56 -5.40 -2.41 6.85
CA PRO A 56 -4.85 -1.95 8.13
C PRO A 56 -3.51 -2.58 8.50
N PHE A 57 -3.32 -3.90 8.29
CA PHE A 57 -2.09 -4.60 8.69
C PHE A 57 -0.90 -4.26 7.80
N ILE A 58 -1.12 -4.03 6.50
CA ILE A 58 -0.04 -3.72 5.57
C ILE A 58 0.16 -2.21 5.36
N HIS A 59 -0.62 -1.37 6.05
CA HIS A 59 -0.57 0.09 5.89
C HIS A 59 0.84 0.67 6.07
N ALA A 60 1.57 0.20 7.09
CA ALA A 60 2.94 0.66 7.35
C ALA A 60 3.90 0.30 6.21
N LEU A 61 3.73 -0.88 5.60
CA LEU A 61 4.53 -1.32 4.45
C LEU A 61 4.17 -0.50 3.20
N ALA A 62 2.88 -0.35 2.92
CA ALA A 62 2.39 0.47 1.82
C ALA A 62 2.91 1.91 1.91
N TRP A 63 2.96 2.46 3.13
CA TRP A 63 3.53 3.78 3.39
C TRP A 63 5.02 3.86 3.02
N ARG A 64 5.81 2.85 3.40
CA ARG A 64 7.24 2.77 3.07
C ARG A 64 7.49 2.66 1.57
N LEU A 65 6.71 1.82 0.89
CA LEU A 65 6.77 1.66 -0.57
C LEU A 65 6.35 2.93 -1.30
N TRP A 66 5.33 3.61 -0.79
CA TRP A 66 4.94 4.91 -1.30
C TRP A 66 6.06 5.94 -1.18
N LEU A 67 6.66 6.10 -0.01
CA LEU A 67 7.78 7.03 0.16
C LEU A 67 8.97 6.65 -0.72
N GLY A 68 9.30 5.37 -0.79
CA GLY A 68 10.39 4.86 -1.62
C GLY A 68 10.18 5.17 -3.10
N THR A 69 8.98 4.87 -3.61
CA THR A 69 8.64 5.22 -5.00
C THR A 69 8.57 6.73 -5.21
N TYR A 70 7.92 7.48 -4.34
CA TYR A 70 7.80 8.92 -4.43
C TYR A 70 9.17 9.60 -4.54
N TYR A 71 10.10 9.31 -3.63
CA TYR A 71 11.43 9.93 -3.62
C TYR A 71 12.41 9.31 -4.63
N ALA A 72 12.15 8.12 -5.16
CA ALA A 72 12.92 7.59 -6.28
C ALA A 72 12.68 8.41 -7.56
N TRP A 73 11.46 8.91 -7.77
CA TRP A 73 11.11 9.74 -8.92
C TRP A 73 11.26 11.24 -8.65
N LEU A 74 11.01 11.69 -7.42
CA LEU A 74 11.10 13.09 -6.98
C LEU A 74 12.17 13.23 -5.88
N SER A 75 13.41 12.87 -6.20
CA SER A 75 14.53 12.93 -5.26
C SER A 75 14.80 14.36 -4.77
N GLU A 76 14.55 15.38 -5.58
CA GLU A 76 14.71 16.78 -5.19
C GLU A 76 13.79 17.23 -4.04
N GLN A 77 12.72 16.47 -3.77
CA GLN A 77 11.80 16.76 -2.67
C GLN A 77 12.14 16.01 -1.38
N LEU A 78 13.25 15.26 -1.38
CA LEU A 78 13.79 14.68 -0.15
C LEU A 78 14.03 15.81 0.85
N PRO A 79 13.56 15.67 2.11
CA PRO A 79 13.93 16.60 3.16
C PRO A 79 15.45 16.60 3.27
N SER A 80 16.10 17.69 2.87
CA SER A 80 17.54 17.83 3.04
C SER A 80 17.84 17.76 4.54
N ALA A 81 18.63 16.76 4.95
CA ALA A 81 19.18 16.71 6.31
C ALA A 81 20.12 17.91 6.58
N VAL A 82 20.49 18.65 5.54
CA VAL A 82 21.23 19.92 5.57
C VAL A 82 20.29 21.04 6.01
N GLY A 83 20.11 21.14 7.31
CA GLY A 83 19.45 22.25 8.00
C GLY A 83 19.83 22.29 9.48
N ARG A 84 21.01 21.74 9.84
CA ARG A 84 21.56 21.78 11.19
C ARG A 84 23.07 22.01 11.22
N SER A 85 23.52 22.90 10.35
CA SER A 85 24.79 23.61 10.43
C SER A 85 24.56 24.93 9.71
N ASP A 86 24.25 25.97 10.47
CA ASP A 86 24.85 27.31 10.37
C ASP A 86 23.95 28.29 11.16
N ASP A 87 24.59 28.86 12.19
CA ASP A 87 24.23 29.91 13.16
C ASP A 87 23.20 29.62 14.28
#